data_AF-A0A815GM53-F1
#
_entry.id   AF-A0A815GM53-F1
#
_cell.length_a   1.000
_cell.length_b   1.000
_cell.length_c   1.000
_cell.angle_alpha   90.00
_cell.angle_beta   90.00
_cell.angle_gamma   90.00
#
_symmetry.space_group_name_H-M   'P 1'
#
loop_
_entity.id
_entity.type
_entity.pdbx_description
1 polymer ?
#
loop_
_entity_poly.entity_id
_entity_poly.type
_entity_poly.pdbx_seq_one_letter_code
_entity_poly.pdbx_strand_id
1 'polypeptide(L)'
;MSLSVILFILLLFSSSIITFDDYLENLSVNTGETATFICDLPERYSNKLVDFYGPTGRLLVKKTGENIGSDDRTRFMLEHIYAWTWSLILSDVSDDDAGEYTCRISSNNRTLTIIKRFNLTVLTPPKIVDITIESTNHGILIENEQIMLKCLARGIPQPKILWEIPEKKFLINKKHDRNIIIYDNKLIIRNFSRTTPMNYQCIADNGIPPRDTRTRHLVPAIPPEMIVQSSLSRFSSQILLNCTIIARPLTSAKWKRNRIEINNIKRIEINDYTIQLILLLQIDPLNYTNMFGMYECQAENQFKVAKAFIIIDETILSNITIGKQARISSSSPTYAQIELLLNGSLCLTYNFYVILFINILFVNYPTGFYNKR
;
A
#
# COMPACT_ATOMS: atom_id res chain seq x y z
N MET A 1 -45.05 -85.33 -22.06
CA MET A 1 -44.61 -83.94 -22.28
C MET A 1 -44.69 -83.24 -20.93
N SER A 2 -43.54 -82.85 -20.38
CA SER A 2 -43.32 -82.66 -18.94
C SER A 2 -43.91 -81.36 -18.39
N LEU A 3 -44.42 -81.45 -17.15
CA LEU A 3 -44.75 -80.31 -16.28
C LEU A 3 -43.60 -79.30 -16.11
N SER A 4 -42.37 -79.65 -16.52
CA SER A 4 -41.18 -78.80 -16.44
C SER A 4 -41.17 -77.67 -17.48
N VAL A 5 -41.94 -77.76 -18.58
CA VAL A 5 -41.98 -76.70 -19.61
C VAL A 5 -42.97 -75.60 -19.26
N ILE A 6 -44.05 -75.93 -18.54
CA ILE A 6 -45.05 -74.95 -18.07
C ILE A 6 -44.51 -74.13 -16.89
N LEU A 7 -43.63 -74.71 -16.06
CA LEU A 7 -42.95 -73.98 -14.98
C LEU A 7 -41.88 -73.00 -15.51
N PHE A 8 -41.33 -73.23 -16.70
CA PHE A 8 -40.33 -72.35 -17.32
C PHE A 8 -40.95 -71.13 -18.03
N ILE A 9 -42.22 -71.22 -18.45
CA ILE A 9 -42.96 -70.10 -19.05
C ILE A 9 -43.60 -69.20 -17.97
N LEU A 10 -43.84 -69.71 -16.75
CA LEU A 10 -44.30 -68.91 -15.62
C LEU A 10 -43.18 -68.27 -14.78
N LEU A 11 -41.90 -68.55 -15.07
CA LEU A 11 -40.75 -67.88 -14.45
C LEU A 11 -40.14 -66.75 -15.30
N LEU A 12 -40.77 -66.40 -16.44
CA LEU A 12 -40.47 -65.18 -17.20
C LEU A 12 -41.37 -63.99 -16.85
N PHE A 13 -42.04 -64.04 -15.70
CA PHE A 13 -42.54 -62.85 -15.00
C PHE A 13 -41.67 -62.50 -13.79
N SER A 14 -40.36 -62.76 -13.86
CA SER A 14 -39.44 -61.97 -13.06
C SER A 14 -39.38 -60.59 -13.72
N SER A 15 -39.75 -59.58 -12.96
CA SER A 15 -39.78 -58.16 -13.32
C SER A 15 -38.47 -57.74 -14.00
N SER A 16 -38.43 -57.81 -15.33
CA SER A 16 -37.33 -57.28 -16.14
C SER A 16 -37.43 -55.76 -16.09
N ILE A 17 -36.74 -55.16 -15.12
CA ILE A 17 -36.49 -53.72 -15.11
C ILE A 17 -35.59 -53.45 -16.31
N ILE A 18 -36.14 -52.89 -17.39
CA ILE A 18 -35.32 -52.41 -18.50
C ILE A 18 -34.78 -51.04 -18.08
N THR A 19 -33.51 -51.01 -17.68
CA THR A 19 -32.75 -49.78 -17.39
C THR A 19 -32.15 -49.25 -18.69
N PHE A 20 -32.60 -48.08 -19.14
CA PHE A 20 -31.98 -47.39 -20.27
C PHE A 20 -30.96 -46.36 -19.79
N ASP A 21 -29.86 -46.27 -20.56
CA ASP A 21 -28.65 -45.43 -20.48
C ASP A 21 -28.46 -44.50 -19.27
N ASP A 22 -27.36 -44.75 -18.56
CA ASP A 22 -26.79 -43.90 -17.51
C ASP A 22 -25.97 -42.76 -18.14
N TYR A 23 -26.63 -41.71 -18.62
CA TYR A 23 -25.96 -40.50 -19.13
C TYR A 23 -25.72 -39.49 -18.01
N LEU A 24 -24.46 -39.10 -17.82
CA LEU A 24 -24.06 -38.00 -16.94
C LEU A 24 -23.89 -36.71 -17.77
N GLU A 25 -24.68 -35.69 -17.45
CA GLU A 25 -24.62 -34.37 -18.07
C GLU A 25 -23.94 -33.36 -17.15
N ASN A 26 -22.94 -32.61 -17.63
CA ASN A 26 -22.29 -31.57 -16.83
C ASN A 26 -23.06 -30.25 -16.97
N LEU A 27 -23.50 -29.70 -15.85
CA LEU A 27 -24.21 -28.42 -15.79
C LEU A 27 -23.38 -27.43 -14.97
N SER A 28 -23.13 -26.24 -15.52
CA SER A 28 -22.44 -25.16 -14.82
C SER A 28 -23.34 -23.96 -14.65
N VAL A 29 -23.53 -23.48 -13.43
CA VAL A 29 -24.44 -22.37 -13.10
C VAL A 29 -23.75 -21.40 -12.16
N ASN A 30 -23.94 -20.10 -12.35
CA ASN A 30 -23.36 -19.12 -11.44
C ASN A 30 -24.10 -19.15 -10.10
N THR A 31 -23.38 -18.92 -9.01
CA THR A 31 -24.00 -18.78 -7.69
C THR A 31 -25.09 -17.69 -7.70
N GLY A 32 -26.22 -17.96 -7.05
CA GLY A 32 -27.41 -17.11 -7.03
C GLY A 32 -28.33 -17.23 -8.24
N GLU A 33 -27.90 -17.89 -9.32
CA GLU A 33 -28.77 -18.18 -10.47
C GLU A 33 -29.64 -19.41 -10.23
N THR A 34 -30.40 -19.82 -11.25
CA THR A 34 -31.28 -20.99 -11.22
C THR A 34 -30.69 -22.12 -12.06
N ALA A 35 -30.58 -23.31 -11.48
CA ALA A 35 -30.20 -24.53 -12.19
C ALA A 35 -31.45 -25.29 -12.64
N THR A 36 -31.44 -25.80 -13.87
CA THR A 36 -32.54 -26.56 -14.45
C THR A 36 -32.04 -27.94 -14.91
N PHE A 37 -32.58 -28.99 -14.31
CA PHE A 37 -32.23 -30.38 -14.61
C PHE A 37 -33.31 -31.01 -15.48
N ILE A 38 -33.07 -31.08 -16.79
CA ILE A 38 -34.07 -31.51 -17.79
C ILE A 38 -34.02 -33.01 -18.01
N CYS A 39 -35.11 -33.69 -17.64
CA CYS A 39 -35.26 -35.12 -17.76
C CYS A 39 -36.38 -35.45 -18.76
N ASP A 40 -35.95 -35.78 -19.98
CA ASP A 40 -36.84 -36.12 -21.10
C ASP A 40 -37.03 -37.62 -21.23
N LEU A 41 -38.20 -38.02 -21.73
CA LEU A 41 -38.51 -39.41 -22.03
C LEU A 41 -38.67 -39.66 -23.52
N PRO A 42 -38.15 -40.79 -24.03
CA PRO A 42 -38.18 -41.11 -25.46
C PRO A 42 -39.60 -41.39 -25.99
N GLU A 43 -40.57 -41.73 -25.13
CA GLU A 43 -41.95 -42.04 -25.54
C GLU A 43 -43.04 -41.44 -24.64
N ARG A 44 -44.25 -41.28 -25.22
CA ARG A 44 -45.48 -40.87 -24.54
C ARG A 44 -46.07 -42.02 -23.71
N TYR A 45 -45.39 -42.41 -22.63
CA TYR A 45 -46.08 -43.19 -21.60
C TYR A 45 -47.03 -42.28 -20.81
N SER A 46 -48.29 -42.67 -20.67
CA SER A 46 -49.23 -42.05 -19.74
C SER A 46 -48.94 -42.55 -18.32
N ASN A 47 -49.11 -41.68 -17.31
CA ASN A 47 -48.92 -41.98 -15.88
C ASN A 47 -47.51 -42.47 -15.49
N LYS A 48 -46.63 -41.50 -15.23
CA LYS A 48 -45.21 -41.69 -14.89
C LYS A 48 -44.97 -41.28 -13.43
N LEU A 49 -44.14 -42.04 -12.73
CA LEU A 49 -43.58 -41.68 -11.43
C LEU A 49 -42.24 -41.00 -11.66
N VAL A 50 -42.05 -39.81 -11.10
CA VAL A 50 -40.82 -39.00 -11.27
C VAL A 50 -40.24 -38.73 -9.90
N ASP A 51 -38.99 -39.13 -9.69
CA ASP A 51 -38.22 -38.91 -8.49
C ASP A 51 -36.93 -38.14 -8.85
N PHE A 52 -36.67 -37.04 -8.15
CA PHE A 52 -35.39 -36.34 -8.23
C PHE A 52 -34.62 -36.50 -6.92
N TYR A 53 -33.36 -36.89 -7.03
CA TYR A 53 -32.44 -37.03 -5.91
C TYR A 53 -31.32 -36.00 -6.01
N GLY A 54 -30.94 -35.43 -4.88
CA GLY A 54 -29.82 -34.49 -4.78
C GLY A 54 -28.47 -35.19 -4.53
N PRO A 55 -27.39 -34.41 -4.37
CA PRO A 55 -26.01 -34.91 -4.21
C PRO A 55 -25.79 -35.89 -3.05
N THR A 56 -26.61 -35.81 -2.00
CA THR A 56 -26.54 -36.70 -0.84
C THR A 56 -27.34 -38.00 -1.02
N GLY A 57 -27.97 -38.19 -2.17
CA GLY A 57 -28.93 -39.28 -2.42
C GLY A 57 -30.30 -39.06 -1.77
N ARG A 58 -30.53 -37.91 -1.13
CA ARG A 58 -31.83 -37.53 -0.57
C ARG A 58 -32.84 -37.26 -1.68
N LEU A 59 -34.05 -37.81 -1.54
CA LEU A 59 -35.19 -37.48 -2.40
C LEU A 59 -35.57 -36.00 -2.18
N LEU A 60 -35.49 -35.21 -3.25
CA LEU A 60 -35.80 -33.78 -3.26
C LEU A 60 -37.27 -33.55 -3.58
N VAL A 61 -37.71 -34.05 -4.75
CA VAL A 61 -39.09 -33.90 -5.22
C VAL A 61 -39.57 -35.21 -5.81
N LYS A 62 -40.87 -35.48 -5.61
CA LYS A 62 -41.54 -36.67 -6.11
C LYS A 62 -42.92 -36.34 -6.67
N LYS A 63 -43.21 -36.86 -7.85
CA LYS A 63 -44.56 -36.88 -8.43
C LYS A 63 -45.17 -38.28 -8.33
N THR A 64 -46.36 -38.37 -7.72
CA THR A 64 -47.19 -39.60 -7.71
C THR A 64 -48.59 -39.29 -8.23
N GLY A 65 -48.96 -39.83 -9.39
CA GLY A 65 -50.28 -39.52 -9.99
C GLY A 65 -50.38 -38.06 -10.42
N GLU A 66 -51.47 -37.37 -10.04
CA GLU A 66 -51.68 -35.93 -10.33
C GLU A 66 -51.08 -35.00 -9.26
N ASN A 67 -50.69 -35.53 -8.09
CA ASN A 67 -50.18 -34.72 -6.99
C ASN A 67 -48.66 -34.53 -7.11
N ILE A 68 -48.24 -33.26 -7.13
CA ILE A 68 -46.83 -32.85 -7.06
C ILE A 68 -46.52 -32.62 -5.58
N GLY A 69 -45.67 -33.46 -4.99
CA GLY A 69 -45.12 -33.21 -3.67
C GLY A 69 -44.01 -32.16 -3.76
N SER A 70 -44.37 -30.91 -4.05
CA SER A 70 -43.47 -29.75 -3.96
C SER A 70 -43.64 -29.15 -2.57
N ASP A 71 -42.57 -29.12 -1.78
CA ASP A 71 -42.56 -28.27 -0.59
C ASP A 71 -42.24 -26.85 -1.05
N ASP A 72 -43.24 -25.99 -1.19
CA ASP A 72 -43.09 -24.58 -1.62
C ASP A 72 -42.17 -23.76 -0.69
N ARG A 73 -41.75 -24.32 0.47
CA ARG A 73 -40.73 -23.74 1.35
C ARG A 73 -39.30 -24.10 0.96
N THR A 74 -39.12 -24.93 -0.06
CA THR A 74 -37.80 -25.37 -0.55
C THR A 74 -37.42 -24.63 -1.82
N ARG A 75 -36.12 -24.45 -2.06
CA ARG A 75 -35.57 -23.87 -3.29
C ARG A 75 -35.73 -24.78 -4.52
N PHE A 76 -36.43 -25.90 -4.38
CA PHE A 76 -36.62 -26.92 -5.40
C PHE A 76 -38.07 -26.92 -5.89
N MET A 77 -38.26 -26.78 -7.19
CA MET A 77 -39.57 -26.81 -7.83
C MET A 77 -39.56 -27.83 -8.97
N LEU A 78 -40.64 -28.61 -9.09
CA LEU A 78 -40.82 -29.52 -10.21
C LEU A 78 -41.71 -28.87 -11.27
N GLU A 79 -41.17 -28.71 -12.47
CA GLU A 79 -41.87 -28.13 -13.61
C GLU A 79 -42.15 -29.19 -14.69
N HIS A 80 -43.36 -29.13 -15.27
CA HIS A 80 -43.79 -29.97 -16.38
C HIS A 80 -43.91 -29.12 -17.65
N ILE A 81 -42.80 -29.01 -18.39
CA ILE A 81 -42.68 -28.07 -19.52
C ILE A 81 -43.42 -28.60 -20.78
N TYR A 82 -43.32 -29.91 -21.05
CA TYR A 82 -44.01 -30.61 -22.15
C TYR A 82 -44.53 -31.98 -21.71
N ALA A 83 -45.43 -32.59 -22.47
CA ALA A 83 -46.10 -33.86 -22.11
C ALA A 83 -45.16 -35.03 -21.71
N TRP A 84 -43.86 -34.99 -22.04
CA TRP A 84 -42.86 -36.01 -21.71
C TRP A 84 -41.59 -35.47 -21.02
N THR A 85 -41.53 -34.18 -20.68
CA THR A 85 -40.35 -33.50 -20.12
C THR A 85 -40.59 -33.07 -18.68
N TRP A 86 -39.77 -33.56 -17.76
CA TRP A 86 -39.80 -33.18 -16.35
C TRP A 86 -38.53 -32.45 -15.97
N SER A 87 -38.67 -31.27 -15.36
CA SER A 87 -37.54 -30.44 -14.97
C SER A 87 -37.54 -30.19 -13.47
N LEU A 88 -36.40 -30.44 -12.82
CA LEU A 88 -36.15 -29.90 -11.48
C LEU A 88 -35.54 -28.51 -11.63
N ILE A 89 -36.18 -27.53 -11.02
CA ILE A 89 -35.72 -26.14 -10.92
C ILE A 89 -35.15 -25.95 -9.53
N LEU A 90 -33.87 -25.58 -9.45
CA LEU A 90 -33.21 -25.19 -8.21
C LEU A 90 -32.90 -23.69 -8.27
N SER A 91 -33.60 -22.91 -7.44
CA SER A 91 -33.40 -21.46 -7.36
C SER A 91 -32.32 -21.08 -6.34
N ASP A 92 -31.68 -19.92 -6.54
CA ASP A 92 -30.68 -19.36 -5.63
C ASP A 92 -29.56 -20.38 -5.30
N VAL A 93 -28.85 -20.82 -6.34
CA VAL A 93 -27.82 -21.86 -6.26
C VAL A 93 -26.65 -21.41 -5.38
N SER A 94 -26.26 -22.24 -4.41
CA SER A 94 -25.11 -22.01 -3.54
C SER A 94 -24.02 -23.08 -3.73
N ASP A 95 -22.82 -22.82 -3.21
CA ASP A 95 -21.68 -23.76 -3.29
C ASP A 95 -22.01 -25.15 -2.73
N ASP A 96 -22.89 -25.23 -1.73
CA ASP A 96 -23.32 -26.49 -1.08
C ASP A 96 -24.25 -27.33 -1.96
N ASP A 97 -24.81 -26.74 -3.03
CA ASP A 97 -25.70 -27.44 -3.97
C ASP A 97 -24.91 -28.25 -5.02
N ALA A 98 -23.59 -28.04 -5.13
CA ALA A 98 -22.76 -28.71 -6.11
C ALA A 98 -22.75 -30.24 -5.92
N GLY A 99 -22.63 -30.97 -7.03
CA GLY A 99 -22.55 -32.42 -7.04
C GLY A 99 -23.58 -33.10 -7.94
N GLU A 100 -23.77 -34.40 -7.73
CA GLU A 100 -24.54 -35.23 -8.65
C GLU A 100 -26.04 -35.24 -8.33
N TYR A 101 -26.87 -34.83 -9.28
CA TYR A 101 -28.32 -34.94 -9.22
C TYR A 101 -28.77 -36.13 -10.06
N THR A 102 -29.75 -36.88 -9.58
CA THR A 102 -30.31 -38.02 -10.32
C THR A 102 -31.79 -37.82 -10.55
N CYS A 103 -32.18 -37.79 -11.83
CA CYS A 103 -33.57 -37.96 -12.23
C CYS A 103 -33.86 -39.46 -12.43
N ARG A 104 -34.93 -39.96 -11.82
CA ARG A 104 -35.46 -41.29 -12.06
C ARG A 104 -36.90 -41.19 -12.50
N ILE A 105 -37.21 -41.70 -13.69
CA ILE A 105 -38.58 -41.80 -14.17
C ILE A 105 -38.95 -43.26 -14.40
N SER A 106 -40.10 -43.65 -13.84
CA SER A 106 -40.60 -45.02 -13.94
C SER A 106 -42.05 -45.07 -14.43
N SER A 107 -42.41 -46.16 -15.09
CA SER A 107 -43.82 -46.49 -15.33
C SER A 107 -44.52 -46.79 -14.01
N ASN A 108 -45.85 -46.59 -13.92
CA ASN A 108 -46.62 -46.86 -12.70
C ASN A 108 -46.45 -48.29 -12.14
N ASN A 109 -46.34 -49.28 -13.03
CA ASN A 109 -46.08 -50.68 -12.69
C ASN A 109 -44.59 -51.01 -12.51
N ARG A 110 -43.70 -50.00 -12.57
CA ARG A 110 -42.24 -50.07 -12.42
C ARG A 110 -41.53 -51.06 -13.36
N THR A 111 -42.16 -51.42 -14.46
CA THR A 111 -41.56 -52.31 -15.48
C THR A 111 -40.51 -51.59 -16.32
N LEU A 112 -40.62 -50.26 -16.45
CA LEU A 112 -39.65 -49.40 -17.13
C LEU A 112 -39.09 -48.38 -16.14
N THR A 113 -37.77 -48.23 -16.09
CA THR A 113 -37.10 -47.18 -15.30
C THR A 113 -35.96 -46.56 -16.10
N ILE A 114 -35.99 -45.23 -16.24
CA ILE A 114 -34.93 -44.42 -16.85
C ILE A 114 -34.25 -43.60 -15.77
N ILE A 115 -32.93 -43.54 -15.81
CA ILE A 115 -32.10 -42.80 -14.86
C ILE A 115 -31.21 -41.85 -15.65
N LYS A 116 -31.31 -40.56 -15.37
CA LYS A 116 -30.42 -39.53 -15.94
C LYS A 116 -29.69 -38.83 -14.80
N ARG A 117 -28.38 -38.63 -14.94
CA ARG A 117 -27.55 -37.98 -13.93
C ARG A 117 -27.04 -36.64 -14.43
N PHE A 118 -26.85 -35.71 -13.51
CA PHE A 118 -26.30 -34.39 -13.78
C PHE A 118 -25.20 -34.10 -12.77
N ASN A 119 -24.06 -33.59 -13.21
CA ASN A 119 -23.04 -33.07 -12.33
C ASN A 119 -23.12 -31.53 -12.31
N LEU A 120 -23.66 -30.96 -11.23
CA LEU A 120 -23.76 -29.51 -11.06
C LEU A 120 -22.42 -28.96 -10.54
N THR A 121 -21.79 -28.11 -11.34
CA THR A 121 -20.67 -27.25 -10.93
C THR A 121 -21.19 -25.83 -10.67
N VAL A 122 -20.97 -25.32 -9.47
CA VAL A 122 -21.35 -23.95 -9.13
C VAL A 122 -20.17 -23.02 -9.39
N LEU A 123 -20.38 -22.06 -10.29
CA LEU A 123 -19.38 -21.07 -10.69
C LEU A 123 -19.48 -19.87 -9.75
N THR A 124 -18.33 -19.44 -9.22
CA THR A 124 -18.25 -18.34 -8.28
C THR A 124 -17.30 -17.25 -8.78
N PRO A 125 -17.68 -15.97 -8.67
CA PRO A 125 -16.78 -14.87 -8.99
C PRO A 125 -15.47 -14.94 -8.19
N PRO A 126 -14.37 -14.38 -8.73
CA PRO A 126 -13.10 -14.35 -8.04
C PRO A 126 -13.20 -13.45 -6.81
N LYS A 127 -12.47 -13.81 -5.75
CA LYS A 127 -12.34 -13.01 -4.53
C LYS A 127 -10.92 -13.06 -4.00
N ILE A 128 -10.29 -11.90 -3.86
CA ILE A 128 -8.95 -11.73 -3.29
C ILE A 128 -9.07 -11.80 -1.77
N VAL A 129 -8.47 -12.84 -1.20
CA VAL A 129 -8.45 -13.07 0.25
C VAL A 129 -7.35 -12.24 0.90
N ASP A 130 -6.16 -12.23 0.32
CA ASP A 130 -5.02 -11.47 0.85
C ASP A 130 -3.97 -11.15 -0.22
N ILE A 131 -3.12 -10.17 0.05
CA ILE A 131 -1.89 -9.88 -0.67
C ILE A 131 -0.74 -9.94 0.33
N THR A 132 -0.03 -11.07 0.41
CA THR A 132 1.07 -11.23 1.37
C THR A 132 2.33 -10.55 0.87
N ILE A 133 3.12 -10.03 1.82
CA ILE A 133 4.45 -9.48 1.55
C ILE A 133 5.47 -10.49 2.07
N GLU A 134 6.28 -11.04 1.19
CA GLU A 134 7.44 -11.84 1.52
C GLU A 134 8.68 -10.94 1.38
N SER A 135 9.30 -10.62 2.53
CA SER A 135 10.53 -9.82 2.65
C SER A 135 11.50 -10.56 3.59
N THR A 136 12.80 -10.40 3.36
CA THR A 136 13.87 -10.96 4.19
C THR A 136 13.85 -10.43 5.63
N ASN A 137 13.28 -9.25 5.87
CA ASN A 137 13.29 -8.57 7.16
C ASN A 137 11.92 -8.55 7.87
N HIS A 138 11.23 -9.69 7.90
CA HIS A 138 9.97 -9.84 8.66
C HIS A 138 8.90 -8.78 8.31
N GLY A 139 8.81 -8.39 7.04
CA GLY A 139 7.84 -7.39 6.57
C GLY A 139 8.33 -5.94 6.62
N ILE A 140 9.54 -5.67 7.13
CA ILE A 140 10.21 -4.37 6.99
C ILE A 140 10.67 -4.23 5.54
N LEU A 141 10.35 -3.09 4.92
CA LEU A 141 10.63 -2.82 3.50
C LEU A 141 11.85 -1.90 3.40
N ILE A 142 13.05 -2.48 3.55
CA ILE A 142 14.30 -1.72 3.54
C ILE A 142 14.66 -1.33 2.10
N GLU A 143 15.28 -0.17 1.93
CA GLU A 143 15.78 0.26 0.61
C GLU A 143 16.84 -0.71 0.06
N ASN A 144 16.85 -0.84 -1.27
CA ASN A 144 17.70 -1.70 -2.09
C ASN A 144 17.42 -3.21 -1.92
N GLU A 145 16.40 -3.59 -1.16
CA GLU A 145 16.00 -4.98 -1.02
C GLU A 145 15.03 -5.43 -2.12
N GLN A 146 14.93 -6.76 -2.26
CA GLN A 146 13.92 -7.39 -3.10
C GLN A 146 12.67 -7.66 -2.26
N ILE A 147 11.52 -7.24 -2.76
CA ILE A 147 10.22 -7.51 -2.16
C ILE A 147 9.41 -8.41 -3.09
N MET A 148 8.69 -9.36 -2.52
CA MET A 148 7.78 -10.21 -3.26
C MET A 148 6.36 -10.09 -2.71
N LEU A 149 5.41 -9.76 -3.58
CA LEU A 149 3.99 -9.77 -3.28
C LEU A 149 3.36 -11.02 -3.84
N LYS A 150 2.56 -11.72 -3.04
CA LYS A 150 1.78 -12.87 -3.49
C LYS A 150 0.31 -12.55 -3.28
N CYS A 151 -0.46 -12.58 -4.36
CA CYS A 151 -1.91 -12.39 -4.29
C CYS A 151 -2.61 -13.74 -4.18
N LEU A 152 -3.44 -13.88 -3.15
CA LEU A 152 -4.22 -15.08 -2.87
C LEU A 152 -5.68 -14.79 -3.23
N ALA A 153 -6.20 -15.48 -4.24
CA ALA A 153 -7.59 -15.38 -4.66
C ALA A 153 -8.25 -16.75 -4.74
N ARG A 154 -9.55 -16.78 -4.45
CA ARG A 154 -10.42 -17.95 -4.58
C ARG A 154 -11.54 -17.66 -5.58
N GLY A 155 -12.15 -18.70 -6.12
CA GLY A 155 -13.25 -18.62 -7.09
C GLY A 155 -13.28 -19.91 -7.91
N ILE A 156 -14.40 -20.15 -8.59
CA ILE A 156 -14.58 -21.31 -9.46
C ILE A 156 -15.03 -20.77 -10.84
N PRO A 157 -14.20 -20.91 -11.89
CA PRO A 157 -12.89 -21.58 -11.93
C PRO A 157 -11.79 -20.86 -11.11
N GLN A 158 -10.64 -21.51 -10.90
CA GLN A 158 -9.51 -20.91 -10.18
C GLN A 158 -9.06 -19.59 -10.84
N PRO A 159 -9.00 -18.46 -10.10
CA PRO A 159 -8.66 -17.17 -10.68
C PRO A 159 -7.21 -17.08 -11.17
N LYS A 160 -7.02 -16.39 -12.30
CA LYS A 160 -5.73 -15.91 -12.80
C LYS A 160 -5.43 -14.54 -12.19
N ILE A 161 -4.19 -14.31 -11.79
CA ILE A 161 -3.75 -13.05 -11.19
C ILE A 161 -3.05 -12.17 -12.22
N LEU A 162 -3.43 -10.90 -12.25
CA LEU A 162 -2.78 -9.83 -12.99
C LEU A 162 -2.31 -8.75 -12.03
N TRP A 163 -1.19 -8.10 -12.35
CA TRP A 163 -0.63 -7.01 -11.55
C TRP A 163 -0.56 -5.71 -12.35
N GLU A 164 -0.94 -4.62 -11.70
CA GLU A 164 -0.92 -3.27 -12.26
C GLU A 164 -0.24 -2.28 -11.30
N ILE A 165 0.44 -1.29 -11.88
CA ILE A 165 0.92 -0.10 -11.16
C ILE A 165 0.03 1.06 -11.60
N PRO A 166 -0.89 1.53 -10.74
CA PRO A 166 -1.86 2.56 -11.11
C PRO A 166 -1.21 3.82 -11.69
N GLU A 167 -0.06 4.23 -11.15
CA GLU A 167 0.67 5.41 -11.58
C GLU A 167 1.20 5.31 -13.01
N LYS A 168 1.45 4.07 -13.49
CA LYS A 168 1.96 3.81 -14.83
C LYS A 168 0.87 3.46 -15.84
N LYS A 169 -0.38 3.22 -15.40
CA LYS A 169 -1.56 2.91 -16.23
C LYS A 169 -1.33 1.78 -17.26
N PHE A 170 -0.53 0.78 -16.89
CA PHE A 170 -0.36 -0.40 -17.72
C PHE A 170 -0.22 -1.66 -16.85
N LEU A 171 -0.72 -2.77 -17.39
CA LEU A 171 -0.46 -4.11 -16.86
C LEU A 171 1.04 -4.40 -16.94
N ILE A 172 1.64 -4.75 -15.81
CA ILE A 172 3.07 -5.00 -15.71
C ILE A 172 3.40 -6.21 -16.59
N ASN A 173 4.06 -5.99 -17.73
CA ASN A 173 4.55 -7.04 -18.61
C ASN A 173 6.08 -7.16 -18.49
N LYS A 174 6.63 -8.35 -18.74
CA LYS A 174 8.07 -8.72 -18.62
C LYS A 174 9.04 -7.81 -19.38
N LYS A 175 8.56 -6.92 -20.26
CA LYS A 175 9.38 -6.05 -21.13
C LYS A 175 9.49 -4.58 -20.69
N HIS A 176 8.70 -4.12 -19.70
CA HIS A 176 8.57 -2.67 -19.45
C HIS A 176 9.34 -2.14 -18.23
N ASP A 177 9.77 -2.98 -17.29
CA ASP A 177 10.55 -2.55 -16.14
C ASP A 177 11.52 -3.65 -15.70
N ARG A 178 12.83 -3.40 -15.78
CA ARG A 178 13.86 -4.38 -15.41
C ARG A 178 13.84 -4.72 -13.91
N ASN A 179 13.25 -3.84 -13.11
CA ASN A 179 13.15 -4.00 -11.66
C ASN A 179 11.89 -4.76 -11.24
N ILE A 180 10.98 -5.09 -12.16
CA ILE A 180 9.70 -5.72 -11.82
C ILE A 180 9.52 -7.00 -12.62
N ILE A 181 9.25 -8.10 -11.91
CA ILE A 181 9.08 -9.43 -12.50
C ILE A 181 7.76 -10.02 -12.01
N ILE A 182 6.98 -10.57 -12.93
CA ILE A 182 5.83 -11.42 -12.60
C ILE A 182 6.18 -12.87 -12.85
N TYR A 183 5.96 -13.69 -11.82
CA TYR A 183 6.11 -15.14 -11.90
C TYR A 183 5.05 -15.80 -11.02
N ASP A 184 4.26 -16.72 -11.58
CA ASP A 184 3.32 -17.59 -10.84
C ASP A 184 2.46 -16.84 -9.79
N ASN A 185 1.67 -15.86 -10.24
CA ASN A 185 0.84 -14.98 -9.40
C ASN A 185 1.58 -14.04 -8.44
N LYS A 186 2.92 -14.07 -8.43
CA LYS A 186 3.77 -13.21 -7.60
C LYS A 186 4.32 -12.03 -8.38
N LEU A 187 4.40 -10.89 -7.71
CA LEU A 187 5.09 -9.70 -8.18
C LEU A 187 6.38 -9.54 -7.39
N ILE A 188 7.51 -9.54 -8.09
CA ILE A 188 8.84 -9.33 -7.51
C ILE A 188 9.29 -7.92 -7.88
N ILE A 189 9.60 -7.11 -6.89
CA ILE A 189 10.14 -5.77 -7.01
C ILE A 189 11.60 -5.83 -6.55
N ARG A 190 12.53 -5.58 -7.47
CA ARG A 190 13.97 -5.47 -7.22
C ARG A 190 14.32 -4.02 -6.92
N ASN A 191 15.33 -3.80 -6.08
CA ASN A 191 15.81 -2.46 -5.76
C ASN A 191 14.69 -1.54 -5.26
N PHE A 192 13.92 -2.03 -4.27
CA PHE A 192 12.88 -1.23 -3.65
C PHE A 192 13.48 0.04 -3.02
N SER A 193 12.89 1.21 -3.23
CA SER A 193 13.46 2.46 -2.72
C SER A 193 12.41 3.55 -2.60
N ARG A 194 12.76 4.70 -2.02
CA ARG A 194 11.90 5.89 -1.94
C ARG A 194 11.36 6.41 -3.28
N THR A 195 11.92 6.01 -4.42
CA THR A 195 11.44 6.39 -5.76
C THR A 195 10.55 5.33 -6.41
N THR A 196 10.42 4.14 -5.80
CA THR A 196 9.53 3.10 -6.31
C THR A 196 8.06 3.46 -6.09
N PRO A 197 7.15 3.07 -7.00
CA PRO A 197 5.71 3.26 -6.81
C PRO A 197 5.26 2.62 -5.50
N MET A 198 4.41 3.32 -4.75
CA MET A 198 3.94 2.82 -3.46
C MET A 198 2.71 1.93 -3.60
N ASN A 199 1.98 1.97 -4.72
CA ASN A 199 0.74 1.22 -4.90
C ASN A 199 0.89 0.13 -5.96
N TYR A 200 0.48 -1.08 -5.59
CA TYR A 200 0.45 -2.23 -6.49
C TYR A 200 -0.93 -2.88 -6.44
N GLN A 201 -1.58 -3.00 -7.58
CA GLN A 201 -2.91 -3.60 -7.69
C GLN A 201 -2.81 -5.05 -8.15
N CYS A 202 -3.40 -5.94 -7.35
CA CYS A 202 -3.70 -7.30 -7.77
C CYS A 202 -5.13 -7.31 -8.34
N ILE A 203 -5.29 -7.93 -9.50
CA ILE A 203 -6.57 -8.16 -10.16
C ILE A 203 -6.75 -9.66 -10.33
N ALA A 204 -7.86 -10.21 -9.82
CA ALA A 204 -8.22 -11.60 -9.95
C ALA A 204 -9.37 -11.76 -10.97
N ASP A 205 -9.16 -12.65 -11.94
CA ASP A 205 -10.13 -12.93 -13.01
C ASP A 205 -10.22 -14.44 -13.26
N ASN A 206 -11.43 -14.99 -13.22
CA ASN A 206 -11.71 -16.37 -13.61
C ASN A 206 -12.75 -16.50 -14.74
N GLY A 207 -13.12 -15.39 -15.39
CA GLY A 207 -14.15 -15.34 -16.43
C GLY A 207 -15.58 -15.17 -15.88
N ILE A 208 -15.79 -15.25 -14.57
CA ILE A 208 -17.09 -15.04 -13.92
C ILE A 208 -17.12 -13.63 -13.32
N PRO A 209 -17.99 -12.73 -13.80
CA PRO A 209 -18.06 -11.37 -13.29
C PRO A 209 -18.70 -11.31 -11.89
N PRO A 210 -18.35 -10.30 -11.07
CA PRO A 210 -17.35 -9.26 -11.33
C PRO A 210 -15.92 -9.75 -11.06
N ARG A 211 -14.94 -9.15 -11.75
CA ARG A 211 -13.52 -9.25 -11.34
C ARG A 211 -13.34 -8.64 -9.96
N ASP A 212 -12.33 -9.10 -9.23
CA ASP A 212 -11.94 -8.50 -7.95
C ASP A 212 -10.57 -7.83 -8.08
N THR A 213 -10.43 -6.66 -7.47
CA THR A 213 -9.21 -5.84 -7.51
C THR A 213 -8.89 -5.33 -6.13
N ARG A 214 -7.64 -5.55 -5.68
CA ARG A 214 -7.18 -5.07 -4.37
C ARG A 214 -5.82 -4.41 -4.49
N THR A 215 -5.67 -3.26 -3.83
CA THR A 215 -4.43 -2.49 -3.81
C THR A 215 -3.61 -2.82 -2.57
N ARG A 216 -2.31 -3.05 -2.75
CA ARG A 216 -1.33 -3.14 -1.67
C ARG A 216 -0.45 -1.88 -1.67
N HIS A 217 -0.42 -1.19 -0.54
CA HIS A 217 0.42 -0.02 -0.33
C HIS A 217 1.75 -0.44 0.32
N LEU A 218 2.87 -0.09 -0.29
CA LEU A 218 4.24 -0.38 0.17
C LEU A 218 4.92 0.93 0.55
N VAL A 219 5.40 1.00 1.80
CA VAL A 219 6.08 2.16 2.35
C VAL A 219 7.53 1.80 2.69
N PRO A 220 8.53 2.44 2.05
CA PRO A 220 9.93 2.26 2.38
C PRO A 220 10.27 2.63 3.83
N ALA A 221 10.92 1.70 4.51
CA ALA A 221 11.56 1.94 5.79
C ALA A 221 12.90 2.63 5.56
N ILE A 222 13.08 3.81 6.15
CA ILE A 222 14.29 4.64 5.98
C ILE A 222 14.92 4.84 7.36
N PRO A 223 16.04 4.17 7.68
CA PRO A 223 16.87 4.46 8.85
C PRO A 223 17.25 5.95 8.93
N PRO A 224 17.40 6.56 10.11
CA PRO A 224 17.65 7.98 10.19
C PRO A 224 19.04 8.32 9.63
N GLU A 225 19.05 9.15 8.61
CA GLU A 225 20.22 9.76 7.98
C GLU A 225 20.18 11.28 8.24
N MET A 226 21.34 11.90 8.45
CA MET A 226 21.38 13.30 8.88
C MET A 226 22.48 14.09 8.18
N ILE A 227 22.16 15.32 7.84
CA ILE A 227 23.07 16.32 7.29
C ILE A 227 23.00 17.53 8.19
N VAL A 228 24.12 17.86 8.84
CA VAL A 228 24.23 19.01 9.74
C VAL A 228 25.06 20.12 9.12
N GLN A 229 24.62 21.36 9.29
CA GLN A 229 25.24 22.55 8.74
C GLN A 229 25.10 23.71 9.73
N SER A 230 26.13 24.57 9.80
CA SER A 230 26.08 25.83 10.56
C SER A 230 26.27 27.01 9.62
N SER A 231 25.50 28.07 9.83
CA SER A 231 25.70 29.34 9.13
C SER A 231 25.61 30.51 10.10
N LEU A 232 26.36 31.56 9.79
CA LEU A 232 26.34 32.81 10.54
C LEU A 232 25.44 33.81 9.80
N SER A 233 24.48 34.38 10.51
CA SER A 233 23.70 35.49 9.99
C SER A 233 24.51 36.77 10.02
N ARG A 234 24.79 37.33 8.85
CA ARG A 234 25.52 38.61 8.71
C ARG A 234 24.74 39.81 9.25
N PHE A 235 23.44 39.69 9.44
CA PHE A 235 22.55 40.81 9.75
C PHE A 235 21.85 40.73 11.10
N SER A 236 21.87 39.57 11.77
CA SER A 236 21.07 39.35 13.00
C SER A 236 21.86 38.87 14.21
N SER A 237 23.20 38.90 14.20
CA SER A 237 24.05 38.41 15.31
C SER A 237 23.61 37.02 15.80
N GLN A 238 23.28 36.14 14.86
CA GLN A 238 22.74 34.81 15.13
C GLN A 238 23.54 33.75 14.40
N ILE A 239 23.73 32.60 15.06
CA ILE A 239 24.23 31.39 14.43
C ILE A 239 23.04 30.45 14.22
N LEU A 240 22.88 29.99 12.99
CA LEU A 240 21.87 29.02 12.61
C LEU A 240 22.52 27.65 12.51
N LEU A 241 22.03 26.70 13.32
CA LEU A 241 22.37 25.29 13.21
C LEU A 241 21.20 24.57 12.54
N ASN A 242 21.44 23.98 11.38
CA ASN A 242 20.46 23.21 10.65
C ASN A 242 20.83 21.73 10.71
N CYS A 243 19.87 20.89 11.08
CA CYS A 243 19.96 19.44 10.95
C CYS A 243 18.83 18.97 10.03
N THR A 244 19.19 18.57 8.81
CA THR A 244 18.26 17.90 7.89
C THR A 244 18.26 16.42 8.23
N ILE A 245 17.11 15.87 8.56
CA ILE A 245 16.90 14.48 8.98
C ILE A 245 16.04 13.79 7.93
N ILE A 246 16.50 12.63 7.47
CA ILE A 246 15.81 11.76 6.51
C ILE A 246 15.50 10.44 7.24
N ALA A 247 14.23 10.14 7.49
CA ALA A 247 13.80 8.97 8.25
C ALA A 247 12.33 8.59 7.98
N ARG A 248 12.01 7.29 7.99
CA ARG A 248 10.63 6.79 7.93
C ARG A 248 10.45 5.42 8.63
N PRO A 249 9.49 5.28 9.56
CA PRO A 249 8.82 6.38 10.27
C PRO A 249 9.85 7.13 11.14
N LEU A 250 9.56 8.38 11.53
CA LEU A 250 10.40 9.11 12.48
C LEU A 250 9.72 9.10 13.85
N THR A 251 10.40 8.61 14.90
CA THR A 251 9.83 8.50 16.25
C THR A 251 10.28 9.63 17.17
N SER A 252 11.52 10.09 17.05
CA SER A 252 12.05 11.24 17.81
C SER A 252 13.07 12.01 16.99
N ALA A 253 13.07 13.33 17.12
CA ALA A 253 14.06 14.20 16.50
C ALA A 253 14.30 15.42 17.39
N LYS A 254 15.56 15.65 17.77
CA LYS A 254 15.91 16.67 18.76
C LYS A 254 17.33 17.17 18.67
N TRP A 255 17.54 18.37 19.20
CA TRP A 255 18.87 18.89 19.53
C TRP A 255 19.19 18.66 21.00
N LYS A 256 20.45 18.36 21.29
CA LYS A 256 21.00 18.23 22.63
C LYS A 256 22.30 19.00 22.77
N ARG A 257 22.54 19.52 23.96
CA ARG A 257 23.84 20.05 24.38
C ARG A 257 24.13 19.57 25.79
N ASN A 258 25.32 19.04 26.02
CA ASN A 258 25.71 18.46 27.31
C ASN A 258 24.68 17.43 27.84
N ARG A 259 24.13 16.60 26.93
CA ARG A 259 23.06 15.61 27.18
C ARG A 259 21.68 16.18 27.52
N ILE A 260 21.55 17.49 27.65
CA ILE A 260 20.27 18.18 27.90
C ILE A 260 19.62 18.50 26.57
N GLU A 261 18.32 18.21 26.46
CA GLU A 261 17.53 18.53 25.29
C GLU A 261 17.32 20.04 25.17
N ILE A 262 17.50 20.57 23.95
CA ILE A 262 17.36 21.99 23.67
C ILE A 262 15.94 22.24 23.18
N ASN A 263 15.21 23.05 23.95
CA ASN A 263 13.85 23.47 23.63
C ASN A 263 13.86 24.66 22.65
N ASN A 264 12.69 25.06 22.13
CA ASN A 264 12.52 26.20 21.21
C ASN A 264 13.28 26.07 19.88
N ILE A 265 13.38 24.84 19.36
CA ILE A 265 13.87 24.57 18.01
C ILE A 265 12.76 24.78 16.98
N LYS A 266 13.10 25.26 15.78
CA LYS A 266 12.17 25.33 14.67
C LYS A 266 12.21 24.02 13.89
N ARG A 267 11.09 23.31 13.87
CA ARG A 267 10.90 22.10 13.06
C ARG A 267 10.18 22.45 11.76
N ILE A 268 10.76 22.08 10.63
CA ILE A 268 10.18 22.26 9.29
C ILE A 268 10.01 20.89 8.66
N GLU A 269 8.81 20.56 8.21
CA GLU A 269 8.54 19.34 7.46
C GLU A 269 8.67 19.64 5.97
N ILE A 270 9.60 18.97 5.29
CA ILE A 270 9.84 19.17 3.85
C ILE A 270 8.96 18.21 3.06
N ASN A 271 8.90 16.95 3.49
CA ASN A 271 8.01 15.93 2.97
C ASN A 271 7.76 14.87 4.06
N ASP A 272 7.12 13.76 3.70
CA ASP A 272 6.74 12.66 4.59
C ASP A 272 7.91 11.79 5.11
N TYR A 273 9.16 12.12 4.77
CA TYR A 273 10.37 11.44 5.27
C TYR A 273 11.54 12.37 5.56
N THR A 274 11.42 13.67 5.30
CA THR A 274 12.49 14.64 5.46
C THR A 274 12.00 15.81 6.30
N ILE A 275 12.73 16.11 7.38
CA ILE A 275 12.49 17.27 8.22
C ILE A 275 13.78 18.07 8.42
N GLN A 276 13.63 19.34 8.79
CA GLN A 276 14.73 20.18 9.23
C GLN A 276 14.50 20.66 10.66
N LEU A 277 15.50 20.46 11.52
CA LEU A 277 15.56 21.04 12.86
C LEU A 277 16.55 22.19 12.87
N ILE A 278 16.03 23.39 13.05
CA ILE A 278 16.79 24.62 13.08
C ILE A 278 16.89 25.12 14.52
N LEU A 279 18.12 25.25 15.02
CA LEU A 279 18.44 25.89 16.29
C LEU A 279 19.09 27.25 16.00
N LEU A 280 18.51 28.31 16.57
CA LEU A 280 19.02 29.67 16.47
C LEU A 280 19.72 30.06 17.76
N LEU A 281 21.02 30.31 17.70
CA LEU A 281 21.82 30.78 18.82
C LEU A 281 22.02 32.30 18.68
N GLN A 282 21.65 33.05 19.72
CA GLN A 282 21.91 34.49 19.78
C GLN A 282 23.33 34.74 20.27
N ILE A 283 24.06 35.63 19.60
CA ILE A 283 25.40 36.05 20.02
C ILE A 283 25.26 37.19 21.04
N ASP A 284 25.59 36.89 22.29
CA ASP A 284 25.78 37.88 23.34
C ASP A 284 27.25 38.36 23.30
N PRO A 285 27.53 39.63 22.96
CA PRO A 285 28.90 40.15 22.92
C PRO A 285 29.65 40.04 24.26
N LEU A 286 28.93 39.96 25.39
CA LEU A 286 29.53 39.88 26.72
C LEU A 286 29.84 38.44 27.14
N ASN A 287 29.09 37.46 26.63
CA ASN A 287 29.17 36.05 27.06
C ASN A 287 29.13 35.04 25.91
N TYR A 288 29.60 35.40 24.71
CA TYR A 288 29.52 34.56 23.52
C TYR A 288 30.19 33.19 23.70
N THR A 289 31.22 33.08 24.55
CA THR A 289 31.90 31.81 24.86
C THR A 289 30.95 30.74 25.43
N ASN A 290 29.85 31.15 26.08
CA ASN A 290 28.82 30.25 26.58
C ASN A 290 28.09 29.49 25.48
N MET A 291 28.22 29.88 24.21
CA MET A 291 27.64 29.14 23.09
C MET A 291 28.58 28.07 22.50
N PHE A 292 29.86 28.08 22.88
CA PHE A 292 30.86 27.16 22.35
C PHE A 292 30.65 25.72 22.82
N GLY A 293 31.15 24.77 22.03
CA GLY A 293 31.09 23.35 22.30
C GLY A 293 30.27 22.58 21.28
N MET A 294 29.99 21.32 21.62
CA MET A 294 29.37 20.36 20.72
C MET A 294 27.85 20.32 20.88
N TYR A 295 27.14 20.51 19.77
CA TYR A 295 25.70 20.36 19.64
C TYR A 295 25.40 19.04 18.93
N GLU A 296 24.55 18.22 19.54
CA GLU A 296 24.17 16.90 19.04
C GLU A 296 22.75 16.96 18.47
N CYS A 297 22.61 16.72 17.18
CA CYS A 297 21.32 16.39 16.57
C CYS A 297 21.11 14.88 16.69
N GLN A 298 20.00 14.47 17.30
CA GLN A 298 19.65 13.06 17.48
C GLN A 298 18.29 12.79 16.82
N ALA A 299 18.26 11.76 15.98
CA ALA A 299 17.05 11.26 15.35
C ALA A 299 16.89 9.76 15.66
N GLU A 300 15.65 9.31 15.75
CA GLU A 300 15.31 7.94 16.06
C GLU A 300 14.17 7.45 15.18
N ASN A 301 14.27 6.19 14.80
CA ASN A 301 13.14 5.40 14.38
C ASN A 301 13.18 4.03 15.03
N GLN A 302 12.15 3.22 14.78
CA GLN A 302 12.04 1.86 15.29
C GLN A 302 13.19 0.90 14.89
N PHE A 303 14.09 1.31 13.99
CA PHE A 303 15.20 0.51 13.50
C PHE A 303 16.56 0.98 14.04
N LYS A 304 16.73 2.29 14.31
CA LYS A 304 18.02 2.90 14.61
C LYS A 304 17.86 4.25 15.33
N VAL A 305 18.76 4.51 16.28
CA VAL A 305 19.06 5.85 16.79
C VAL A 305 20.31 6.39 16.07
N ALA A 306 20.22 7.56 15.45
CA ALA A 306 21.32 8.23 14.77
C ALA A 306 21.68 9.55 15.46
N LYS A 307 22.97 9.91 15.42
CA LYS A 307 23.52 11.14 16.01
C LYS A 307 24.43 11.86 15.00
N ALA A 308 24.35 13.17 14.95
CA ALA A 308 25.23 14.04 14.18
C ALA A 308 25.62 15.25 15.04
N PHE A 309 26.81 15.81 14.81
CA PHE A 309 27.40 16.80 15.70
C PHE A 309 27.82 18.05 14.93
N ILE A 310 27.58 19.21 15.53
CA ILE A 310 28.18 20.49 15.11
C ILE A 310 29.03 21.01 16.27
N ILE A 311 30.25 21.43 15.97
CA ILE A 311 31.14 22.07 16.94
C ILE A 311 31.09 23.57 16.70
N ILE A 312 30.78 24.33 17.75
CA ILE A 312 30.84 25.79 17.74
C ILE A 312 32.08 26.24 18.51
N ASP A 313 32.96 26.94 17.83
CA ASP A 313 34.21 27.46 18.38
C ASP A 313 34.47 28.89 17.89
N GLU A 314 35.64 29.42 18.23
CA GLU A 314 36.06 30.78 17.85
C GLU A 314 36.21 30.98 16.34
N THR A 315 36.46 29.92 15.55
CA THR A 315 36.65 30.03 14.11
C THR A 315 35.36 30.42 13.40
N ILE A 316 34.20 30.05 13.94
CA ILE A 316 32.89 30.42 13.39
C ILE A 316 32.59 31.91 13.55
N LEU A 317 33.15 32.56 14.58
CA LEU A 317 32.99 33.99 14.85
C LEU A 317 34.02 34.86 14.13
N SER A 318 35.08 34.27 13.57
CA SER A 318 36.19 35.00 12.92
C SER A 318 35.76 35.91 11.76
N ASN A 319 34.58 35.66 11.18
CA ASN A 319 33.99 36.45 10.09
C ASN A 319 33.01 37.55 10.55
N ILE A 320 32.87 37.81 11.86
CA ILE A 320 31.97 38.84 12.38
C ILE A 320 32.73 40.15 12.55
N THR A 321 32.33 41.16 11.79
CA THR A 321 32.60 42.56 12.11
C THR A 321 31.76 42.96 13.33
N ILE A 322 32.26 42.67 14.53
CA ILE A 322 31.61 43.16 15.76
C ILE A 322 31.81 44.68 15.78
N GLY A 323 30.71 45.42 16.03
CA GLY A 323 30.65 46.87 15.88
C GLY A 323 31.83 47.59 16.51
N LYS A 324 32.56 48.36 15.69
CA LYS A 324 33.67 49.20 16.14
C LYS A 324 33.10 50.48 16.75
N GLN A 325 33.30 50.71 18.03
CA GLN A 325 33.11 52.04 18.63
C GLN A 325 34.47 52.70 18.82
N ALA A 326 34.63 53.91 18.27
CA ALA A 326 35.81 54.73 18.47
C ALA A 326 35.43 55.92 19.37
N ARG A 327 36.17 56.14 20.45
CA ARG A 327 36.17 57.39 21.20
C ARG A 327 37.39 58.19 20.78
N ILE A 328 37.19 59.47 20.48
CA ILE A 328 38.26 60.41 20.15
C ILE A 328 38.30 61.46 21.25
N SER A 329 39.45 61.63 21.89
CA SER A 329 39.71 62.68 22.87
C SER A 329 40.96 63.44 22.46
N SER A 330 40.96 64.76 22.57
CA SER A 330 42.13 65.60 22.30
C SER A 330 42.49 66.39 23.55
N SER A 331 43.77 66.38 23.90
CA SER A 331 44.33 67.15 25.02
C SER A 331 45.14 68.36 24.56
N SER A 332 45.44 68.47 23.26
CA SER A 332 46.12 69.61 22.64
C SER A 332 45.84 69.66 21.12
N PRO A 333 46.02 70.82 20.45
CA PRO A 333 45.84 70.93 19.00
C PRO A 333 46.80 70.06 18.17
N THR A 334 47.85 69.49 18.79
CA THR A 334 48.81 68.62 18.12
C THR A 334 48.69 67.15 18.54
N TYR A 335 47.79 66.81 19.48
CA TYR A 335 47.64 65.47 20.02
C TYR A 335 46.17 65.04 20.13
N ALA A 336 45.84 63.92 19.50
CA ALA A 336 44.56 63.25 19.62
C ALA A 336 44.78 61.78 19.98
N GLN A 337 44.02 61.31 20.96
CA GLN A 337 43.94 59.92 21.38
C GLN A 337 42.67 59.30 20.80
N ILE A 338 42.82 58.16 20.12
CA ILE A 338 41.72 57.39 19.55
C ILE A 338 41.67 56.06 20.30
N GLU A 339 40.62 55.85 21.08
CA GLU A 339 40.34 54.59 21.76
C GLU A 339 39.32 53.79 20.95
N LEU A 340 39.72 52.61 20.47
CA LEU A 340 38.83 51.67 19.80
C LEU A 340 38.39 50.61 20.81
N LEU A 341 37.10 50.57 21.11
CA LEU A 341 36.48 49.44 21.79
C LEU A 341 36.23 48.34 20.75
N LEU A 342 37.09 47.33 20.78
CA LEU A 342 36.95 46.10 20.00
C LEU A 342 36.41 45.01 20.94
N ASN A 343 35.14 44.68 20.79
CA ASN A 343 34.59 43.49 21.45
C ASN A 343 34.77 42.30 20.50
N GLY A 344 35.79 41.45 20.69
CA GLY A 344 36.01 40.27 19.85
C GLY A 344 37.45 39.74 19.85
N SER A 345 37.59 38.46 19.45
CA SER A 345 38.76 37.56 19.56
C SER A 345 40.17 38.19 19.50
N LEU A 346 41.04 37.67 20.39
CA LEU A 346 42.48 37.92 20.50
C LEU A 346 43.32 37.46 19.28
N CYS A 347 42.72 36.79 18.30
CA CYS A 347 43.44 36.21 17.15
C CYS A 347 43.40 37.01 15.84
N LEU A 348 42.91 38.25 15.85
CA LEU A 348 43.00 39.11 14.66
C LEU A 348 44.23 40.03 14.76
N THR A 349 45.15 39.91 13.80
CA THR A 349 46.14 40.95 13.53
C THR A 349 45.42 42.16 12.94
N TYR A 350 45.22 43.20 13.74
CA TYR A 350 44.65 44.45 13.27
C TYR A 350 45.72 45.28 12.57
N ASN A 351 45.56 45.52 11.28
CA ASN A 351 46.33 46.54 10.56
C ASN A 351 45.57 47.87 10.64
N PHE A 352 46.22 48.90 11.18
CA PHE A 352 45.66 50.23 11.31
C PHE A 352 46.19 51.12 10.19
N TYR A 353 45.29 51.84 9.53
CA TYR A 353 45.63 52.90 8.58
C TYR A 353 45.03 54.20 9.12
N VAL A 354 45.88 55.15 9.49
CA VAL A 354 45.47 56.50 9.87
C VAL A 354 45.45 57.35 8.61
N ILE A 355 44.25 57.75 8.17
CA ILE A 355 44.10 58.71 7.07
C ILE A 355 43.88 60.08 7.70
N LEU A 356 44.91 60.93 7.67
CA LEU A 356 44.85 62.31 8.12
C LEU A 356 44.23 63.19 7.03
N PHE A 357 43.02 63.69 7.25
CA PHE A 357 42.47 64.79 6.47
C PHE A 357 42.90 66.11 7.10
N ILE A 358 43.91 66.77 6.51
CA ILE A 358 44.31 68.12 6.90
C ILE A 358 43.41 69.10 6.14
N ASN A 359 42.35 69.58 6.80
CA ASN A 359 41.59 70.71 6.29
C ASN A 359 42.32 72.01 6.64
N ILE A 360 43.04 72.58 5.67
CA ILE A 360 43.66 73.89 5.80
C ILE A 360 42.55 74.95 5.66
N LEU A 361 42.04 75.45 6.78
CA LEU A 361 41.18 76.63 6.82
C LEU A 361 42.05 77.88 6.67
N PHE A 362 42.02 78.50 5.50
CA PHE A 362 42.59 79.84 5.31
C PHE A 362 41.69 80.87 6.00
N VAL A 363 42.14 81.40 7.14
CA VAL A 363 41.54 82.58 7.75
C VAL A 363 42.16 83.81 7.08
N ASN A 364 41.45 84.39 6.11
CA ASN A 364 41.85 85.67 5.50
C ASN A 364 41.56 86.81 6.47
N TYR A 365 42.61 87.50 6.94
CA TYR A 365 42.47 88.80 7.60
C TYR A 365 42.30 89.90 6.53
N PRO A 366 41.35 90.84 6.69
CA PRO A 366 41.12 91.89 5.69
C PRO A 366 42.21 92.96 5.76
N THR A 367 43.00 93.11 4.70
CA THR A 367 43.87 94.27 4.49
C THR A 367 43.07 95.41 3.86
N GLY A 368 42.96 96.52 4.60
CA GLY A 368 42.35 97.76 4.12
C GLY A 368 43.20 98.41 3.02
N PHE A 369 42.59 98.71 1.89
CA PHE A 369 43.17 99.56 0.85
C PHE A 369 43.13 101.03 1.31
N TYR A 370 44.30 101.61 1.55
CA TYR A 370 44.49 103.06 1.53
C TYR A 370 44.86 103.48 0.10
N ASN A 371 44.06 104.37 -0.47
CA ASN A 371 44.25 104.98 -1.78
C ASN A 371 44.90 106.35 -1.57
N LYS A 372 46.07 106.63 -2.18
CA LYS A 372 46.56 108.01 -2.38
C LYS A 372 47.57 108.10 -3.53
N ARG A 373 47.05 108.68 -4.62
CA ARG A 373 47.63 109.41 -5.76
C ARG A 373 49.05 109.10 -6.22
#